data_AF-A0A7V8L3T6-F1
#
_entry.id   AF-A0A7V8L3T6-F1
#
_cell.length_a   1.000
_cell.length_b   1.000
_cell.length_c   1.000
_cell.angle_alpha   90.00
_cell.angle_beta   90.00
_cell.angle_gamma   90.00
#
_symmetry.space_group_name_H-M   'P 1'
#
loop_
_entity.id
_entity.type
_entity.pdbx_description
1 polymer ?
#
loop_
_entity_poly.entity_id
_entity_poly.type
_entity_poly.pdbx_seq_one_letter_code
_entity_poly.pdbx_strand_id
1 'polypeptide(L)' 'MYEDGSETRFGYDVEGNLTAVTDALGQRYQFRYGAFDNLLEATDPLGATVRYHYNAEAVFAGVTN' A
#
# COMPACT_ATOMS: atom_id res chain seq x y z
N MET A 1 -17.27 8.42 7.57
CA MET A 1 -18.52 7.78 7.13
C MET A 1 -19.15 8.67 6.09
N TYR A 2 -19.39 8.11 4.91
CA TYR A 2 -20.26 8.74 3.92
C TYR A 2 -21.72 8.53 4.33
N GLU A 3 -22.65 9.30 3.79
CA GLU A 3 -24.09 9.27 4.16
C GLU A 3 -24.78 7.90 4.00
N ASP A 4 -24.13 6.95 3.32
CA ASP A 4 -24.60 5.57 3.12
C ASP A 4 -24.12 4.58 4.21
N GLY A 5 -23.40 5.04 5.23
CA GLY A 5 -22.80 4.17 6.25
C GLY A 5 -21.55 3.43 5.76
N SER A 6 -21.13 3.71 4.53
CA SER A 6 -19.90 3.20 3.97
C SER A 6 -18.69 3.94 4.57
N GLU A 7 -17.69 3.16 4.96
CA GLU A 7 -16.47 3.64 5.62
C GLU A 7 -15.24 3.14 4.90
N THR A 8 -14.32 4.05 4.59
CA THR A 8 -12.97 3.69 4.17
C THR A 8 -12.12 3.49 5.41
N ARG A 9 -11.51 2.31 5.54
CA ARG A 9 -10.60 1.96 6.64
C ARG A 9 -9.16 2.03 6.18
N PHE A 10 -8.32 2.65 7.00
CA PHE A 10 -6.90 2.80 6.74
C PHE A 10 -6.13 2.03 7.81
N GLY A 11 -5.20 1.19 7.38
CA GLY A 11 -4.24 0.48 8.23
C GLY A 11 -2.87 1.15 8.12
N TYR A 12 -2.21 1.31 9.25
CA TYR A 12 -0.88 1.90 9.33
C TYR A 12 0.08 0.99 10.09
N ASP A 13 1.36 1.03 9.72
CA ASP A 13 2.42 0.42 10.52
C ASP A 13 2.84 1.33 11.69
N VAL A 14 3.74 0.87 12.57
CA VAL A 14 4.26 1.63 13.72
C VAL A 14 5.00 2.90 13.32
N GLU A 15 5.57 2.93 12.10
CA GLU A 15 6.21 4.10 11.51
C GLU A 15 5.21 5.09 10.89
N GLY A 16 3.91 4.75 10.85
CA GLY A 16 2.86 5.59 10.26
C GLY A 16 2.67 5.38 8.76
N ASN A 17 3.35 4.40 8.16
CA ASN A 17 3.18 4.04 6.75
C ASN A 17 1.83 3.37 6.49
N LEU A 18 1.14 3.76 5.43
CA LEU A 18 -0.18 3.23 5.06
C LEU A 18 -0.06 1.80 4.51
N THR A 19 -0.33 0.78 5.32
CA THR A 19 -0.19 -0.65 4.94
C THR A 19 -1.43 -1.25 4.30
N ALA A 20 -2.60 -0.66 4.52
CA ALA A 20 -3.84 -1.14 3.92
C ALA A 20 -4.87 -0.03 3.74
N VAL A 21 -5.64 -0.09 2.65
CA VAL A 21 -6.85 0.70 2.47
C VAL A 21 -7.97 -0.26 2.14
N THR A 22 -9.05 -0.24 2.93
CA THR A 22 -10.29 -0.93 2.59
C THR A 22 -11.32 0.12 2.25
N ASP A 23 -11.74 0.21 0.99
CA ASP A 23 -12.75 1.16 0.55
C ASP A 23 -14.16 0.79 1.09
N ALA A 24 -15.07 1.75 1.02
CA ALA A 24 -16.51 1.60 1.20
C ALA A 24 -17.11 0.35 0.54
N LEU A 25 -16.59 -0.05 -0.63
CA LEU A 25 -17.03 -1.24 -1.36
C LEU A 25 -16.43 -2.57 -0.86
N GLY A 26 -15.64 -2.54 0.23
CA GLY A 26 -14.92 -3.70 0.76
C GLY A 26 -13.66 -4.06 -0.03
N GLN A 27 -13.29 -3.25 -1.02
CA GLN A 27 -12.09 -3.45 -1.84
C GLN A 27 -10.84 -3.13 -1.02
N ARG A 28 -9.94 -4.10 -0.89
CA ARG A 28 -8.73 -3.96 -0.06
C ARG A 28 -7.47 -3.81 -0.91
N TYR A 29 -6.80 -2.67 -0.75
CA TYR A 29 -5.44 -2.42 -1.20
C TYR A 29 -4.46 -2.72 -0.07
N GLN A 30 -3.30 -3.26 -0.41
CA GLN A 30 -2.25 -3.59 0.54
C GLN A 30 -0.92 -3.02 0.06
N PHE A 31 -0.15 -2.49 1.00
CA PHE A 31 1.12 -1.86 0.73
C PHE A 31 2.15 -2.39 1.71
N ARG A 32 3.36 -2.64 1.22
CA ARG A 32 4.50 -3.07 2.03
C ARG A 32 5.62 -2.08 1.89
N TYR A 33 6.19 -1.71 3.01
CA TYR A 33 7.29 -0.77 3.09
C TYR A 33 8.55 -1.47 3.59
N GLY A 34 9.69 -1.03 3.10
CA GLY A 34 11.01 -1.45 3.52
C GLY A 34 11.69 -0.37 4.34
N ALA A 35 13.02 -0.45 4.42
CA ALA A 35 13.82 0.58 5.07
C ALA A 35 13.58 1.96 4.44
N PHE A 36 13.64 3.00 5.27
CA PHE A 36 13.45 4.40 4.87
C PHE A 36 12.07 4.68 4.25
N ASP A 37 11.03 3.99 4.72
CA ASP A 37 9.64 4.19 4.27
C ASP A 37 9.46 3.99 2.75
N ASN A 38 10.33 3.19 2.13
CA ASN A 38 10.25 2.90 0.71
C ASN A 38 9.16 1.86 0.44
N LEU A 39 8.17 2.22 -0.38
CA LEU A 39 7.13 1.28 -0.81
C LEU A 39 7.76 0.17 -1.66
N LEU A 40 7.77 -1.07 -1.18
CA LEU A 40 8.32 -2.23 -1.89
C LEU A 40 7.28 -2.98 -2.72
N GLU A 41 6.04 -3.09 -2.22
CA GLU A 41 4.98 -3.82 -2.89
C GLU A 41 3.64 -3.10 -2.72
N ALA A 42 2.86 -3.03 -3.79
CA ALA A 42 1.47 -2.59 -3.78
C ALA A 42 0.61 -3.67 -4.43
N THR A 43 -0.35 -4.19 -3.68
CA THR A 43 -1.30 -5.21 -4.14
C THR A 43 -2.70 -4.60 -4.21
N ASP A 44 -3.33 -4.73 -5.36
CA ASP A 44 -4.70 -4.28 -5.61
C ASP A 44 -5.72 -5.34 -5.15
N PRO A 45 -7.01 -4.99 -5.00
CA PRO A 45 -8.05 -5.92 -4.54
C PRO A 45 -8.27 -7.14 -5.45
N LEU A 46 -7.87 -7.08 -6.72
CA LEU A 46 -7.90 -8.21 -7.66
C LEU A 46 -6.66 -9.10 -7.54
N GLY A 47 -5.68 -8.72 -6.71
CA GLY A 47 -4.49 -9.50 -6.42
C GLY A 47 -3.30 -9.23 -7.35
N ALA A 48 -3.40 -8.30 -8.32
CA ALA A 48 -2.23 -7.87 -9.05
C ALA A 48 -1.30 -7.12 -8.10
N THR A 49 0.00 -7.41 -8.22
CA THR A 49 1.01 -6.87 -7.32
C THR A 49 2.08 -6.19 -8.12
N VAL A 50 2.29 -4.92 -7.84
CA VAL A 50 3.39 -4.14 -8.37
C VAL A 50 4.48 -4.09 -7.32
N ARG A 51 5.71 -4.39 -7.71
CA ARG A 51 6.90 -4.34 -6.84
C ARG A 51 7.83 -3.23 -7.29
N TYR A 52 8.31 -2.46 -6.33
CA TYR A 52 9.23 -1.35 -6.54
C TYR A 52 10.59 -1.75 -5.98
N HIS A 53 11.62 -1.52 -6.78
CA HIS A 53 12.99 -1.88 -6.45
C HIS A 53 13.77 -0.61 -6.18
N TYR A 54 14.63 -0.66 -5.16
CA TYR A 54 15.51 0.42 -4.77
C TYR A 54 16.94 -0.12 -4.65
N ASN A 55 17.92 0.72 -4.94
CA ASN A 55 19.31 0.38 -4.70
C ASN A 55 19.69 0.61 -3.22
N ALA A 56 20.94 0.34 -2.85
CA ALA A 56 21.42 0.46 -1.48
C ALA A 56 21.39 1.89 -0.91
N GLU A 57 21.27 2.90 -1.78
CA GLU A 57 21.18 4.32 -1.42
C GLU A 57 19.73 4.80 -1.32
N ALA A 58 18.76 3.87 -1.28
CA ALA A 58 17.32 4.15 -1.30
C ALA A 58 16.85 4.91 -2.54
N VAL A 59 17.57 4.79 -3.65
CA VAL A 59 17.19 5.39 -4.94
C VAL A 59 16.38 4.38 -5.74
N PHE A 60 15.25 4.84 -6.31
CA PHE A 60 14.39 4.03 -7.16
C PHE A 60 15.17 3.43 -8.35
N ALA A 61 15.13 2.10 -8.47
CA ALA A 61 15.83 1.33 -9.48
C ALA A 61 14.88 0.77 -10.56
N GLY A 62 13.59 0.62 -10.25
CA GLY A 62 12.61 0.16 -11.24
C GLY A 62 11.35 -0.42 -10.62
N VAL A 63 10.45 -0.87 -11.50
CA VAL A 63 9.17 -1.45 -11.15
C VAL A 63 8.94 -2.74 -11.93
N THR A 64 8.38 -3.76 -11.27
CA THR A 64 8.03 -5.06 -11.86
C THR A 64 6.61 -5.45 -11.47
N ASN A 65 5.91 -6.20 -12.31
CA ASN A 65 4.58 -6.75 -12.06
C ASN A 65 4.62 -8.29 -12.04
#